data_AF-A0A151UBL0-F1
#
_entry.id   AF-A0A151UBL0-F1
#
_cell.length_a   1.000
_cell.length_b   1.000
_cell.length_c   1.000
_cell.angle_alpha   90.00
_cell.angle_beta   90.00
_cell.angle_gamma   90.00
#
_symmetry.space_group_name_H-M   'P 1'
#
loop_
_entity.id
_entity.type
_entity.pdbx_description
1 polymer ?
#
loop_
_entity_poly.entity_id
_entity_poly.type
_entity_poly.pdbx_seq_one_letter_code
_entity_poly.pdbx_strand_id
1 'polypeptide(L)'
;MVKVPHQFEITWEGKNSIQKLIRDTFPQLESHTWDASYMVEKAILTPKNEDVQNLNDIIINHFLGEERDLLSFDEVEEDTRNLYQQEYLHFITPGGFPPHNLKVKKGAPLML
;
A
#
# COMPACT_ATOMS: atom_id res chain seq x y z
N MET A 1 -20.08 2.19 -22.50
CA MET A 1 -18.92 1.50 -21.91
C MET A 1 -17.66 2.17 -22.44
N VAL A 2 -16.81 2.68 -21.55
CA VAL A 2 -15.48 3.17 -21.92
C VAL A 2 -14.57 1.96 -21.99
N LYS A 3 -13.92 1.72 -23.14
CA LYS A 3 -12.89 0.69 -23.29
C LYS A 3 -11.52 1.31 -23.06
N VAL A 4 -10.70 0.68 -22.23
CA VAL A 4 -9.31 1.08 -22.04
C VAL A 4 -8.55 0.75 -23.33
N PRO A 5 -7.77 1.68 -23.91
CA PRO A 5 -6.94 1.37 -25.07
C PRO A 5 -5.87 0.31 -24.74
N HIS A 6 -5.61 -0.63 -25.66
CA HIS A 6 -4.64 -1.71 -25.47
C HIS A 6 -3.22 -1.25 -25.08
N GLN A 7 -2.83 -0.03 -25.43
CA GLN A 7 -1.52 0.54 -25.04
C GLN A 7 -1.39 0.80 -23.53
N PHE A 8 -2.50 0.87 -22.81
CA PHE A 8 -2.56 1.06 -21.36
C PHE A 8 -2.89 -0.24 -20.63
N GLU A 9 -3.03 -1.35 -21.35
CA GLU A 9 -3.31 -2.66 -20.78
C GLU A 9 -2.01 -3.40 -20.50
N ILE A 10 -1.95 -4.07 -19.35
CA ILE A 10 -0.90 -5.02 -19.01
C ILE A 10 -1.53 -6.42 -19.02
N THR A 11 -1.05 -7.28 -19.91
CA THR A 11 -1.48 -8.69 -19.94
C THR A 11 -1.16 -9.36 -18.61
N TRP A 12 -2.14 -10.05 -18.05
CA TRP A 12 -1.96 -10.83 -16.84
C TRP A 12 -1.23 -12.13 -17.15
N GLU A 13 0.01 -12.24 -16.65
CA GLU A 13 0.89 -13.41 -16.77
C GLU A 13 1.24 -13.97 -15.37
N GLY A 14 0.42 -13.61 -14.37
CA GLY A 14 0.64 -13.92 -12.96
C GLY A 14 1.33 -12.80 -12.18
N LYS A 15 1.97 -13.14 -11.06
CA LYS A 15 2.56 -12.16 -10.12
C LYS A 15 3.59 -11.22 -10.77
N ASN A 16 4.26 -11.64 -11.84
CA ASN A 16 5.20 -10.81 -12.58
C ASN A 16 4.53 -9.59 -13.24
N SER A 17 3.23 -9.66 -13.56
CA SER A 17 2.48 -8.51 -14.09
C SER A 17 2.38 -7.37 -13.07
N ILE A 18 2.36 -7.67 -11.76
CA ILE A 18 2.37 -6.65 -10.70
C ILE A 18 3.70 -5.91 -10.66
N GLN A 19 4.81 -6.65 -10.75
CA GLN A 19 6.15 -6.06 -10.84
C GLN A 19 6.30 -5.19 -12.09
N LYS A 20 5.74 -5.64 -13.22
CA LYS A 20 5.68 -4.84 -14.44
C LYS A 20 4.87 -3.56 -14.26
N LEU A 21 3.67 -3.64 -13.67
CA LEU A 21 2.83 -2.47 -13.36
C LEU A 21 3.57 -1.45 -12.50
N ILE A 22 4.24 -1.90 -11.44
CA ILE A 22 5.00 -1.02 -10.54
C ILE A 22 6.13 -0.33 -11.32
N ARG A 23 6.92 -1.08 -12.10
CA ARG A 23 8.02 -0.51 -12.88
C ARG A 23 7.55 0.46 -13.98
N ASP A 24 6.45 0.14 -14.65
CA ASP A 24 5.90 0.97 -15.73
C ASP A 24 5.28 2.26 -15.15
N THR A 25 4.72 2.21 -13.92
CA THR A 25 4.16 3.38 -13.24
C THR A 25 5.25 4.21 -12.57
N PHE A 26 6.20 3.57 -11.88
CA PHE A 26 7.29 4.17 -11.12
C PHE A 26 8.66 3.76 -11.67
N PRO A 27 9.09 4.28 -12.83
CA PRO A 27 10.40 3.98 -13.40
C PRO A 27 11.54 4.48 -12.49
N GLN A 28 12.49 3.60 -12.18
CA GLN A 28 13.67 3.93 -11.35
C GLN A 28 13.29 4.47 -9.95
N LEU A 29 12.32 3.83 -9.30
CA LEU A 29 11.82 4.26 -7.98
C LEU A 29 12.95 4.44 -6.95
N GLU A 30 13.99 3.59 -6.97
CA GLU A 30 15.11 3.64 -6.04
C GLU A 30 15.93 4.94 -6.13
N SER A 31 15.98 5.59 -7.32
CA SER A 31 16.70 6.85 -7.51
C SER A 31 15.85 8.09 -7.23
N HIS A 32 14.54 7.94 -7.14
CA HIS A 32 13.59 9.04 -6.91
C HIS A 32 12.99 9.04 -5.50
N THR A 33 13.55 8.27 -4.56
CA THR A 33 12.98 8.13 -3.23
C THR A 33 12.75 9.48 -2.55
N TRP A 34 13.70 10.43 -2.60
CA TRP A 34 13.58 11.78 -2.01
C TRP A 34 13.01 12.85 -2.96
N ASP A 35 12.49 12.44 -4.12
CA ASP A 35 11.89 13.35 -5.10
C ASP A 35 10.38 13.43 -4.89
N ALA A 36 9.94 14.39 -4.08
CA ALA A 36 8.53 14.58 -3.76
C ALA A 36 7.67 14.85 -5.02
N SER A 37 8.20 15.63 -5.97
CA SER A 37 7.50 15.95 -7.23
C SER A 37 7.25 14.70 -8.06
N TYR A 38 8.25 13.82 -8.17
CA TYR A 38 8.12 12.55 -8.86
C TYR A 38 7.03 11.65 -8.25
N MET A 39 6.94 11.63 -6.91
CA MET A 39 6.02 10.77 -6.17
C MET A 39 4.56 11.23 -6.28
N VAL A 40 4.29 12.54 -6.20
CA VAL A 40 2.91 13.07 -6.21
C VAL A 40 2.21 12.95 -7.57
N GLU A 41 2.97 12.83 -8.66
CA GLU A 41 2.44 12.73 -10.02
C GLU A 41 1.93 11.32 -10.38
N LYS A 42 2.18 10.32 -9.54
CA LYS A 42 1.98 8.91 -9.86
C LYS A 42 1.14 8.23 -8.78
N ALA A 43 0.18 7.43 -9.22
CA ALA A 43 -0.67 6.65 -8.33
C ALA A 43 -1.06 5.33 -8.99
N ILE A 44 -1.14 4.27 -8.17
CA ILE A 44 -1.79 3.02 -8.55
C ILE A 44 -3.08 2.95 -7.74
N LEU A 45 -4.21 2.82 -8.43
CA LEU A 45 -5.53 2.71 -7.82
C LEU A 45 -6.04 1.28 -7.97
N THR A 46 -6.52 0.70 -6.88
CA THR A 46 -7.17 -0.62 -6.89
C THR A 46 -8.59 -0.51 -6.32
N PRO A 47 -9.49 -1.44 -6.68
CA PRO A 47 -10.85 -1.45 -6.13
C PRO A 47 -10.93 -1.90 -4.66
N LYS A 48 -9.92 -2.62 -4.14
CA LYS A 48 -9.93 -3.21 -2.79
C LYS A 48 -8.71 -2.79 -1.98
N ASN A 49 -8.93 -2.51 -0.69
CA ASN A 49 -7.85 -2.16 0.26
C ASN A 49 -6.83 -3.30 0.45
N GLU A 50 -7.26 -4.56 0.40
CA GLU A 50 -6.34 -5.71 0.47
C GLU A 50 -5.32 -5.68 -0.68
N ASP A 51 -5.77 -5.32 -1.89
CA ASP A 51 -4.88 -5.18 -3.05
C ASP A 51 -3.93 -3.98 -2.89
N VAL A 52 -4.39 -2.89 -2.28
CA VAL A 52 -3.55 -1.74 -1.92
C VAL A 52 -2.44 -2.18 -0.95
N GLN A 53 -2.79 -2.94 0.08
CA GLN A 53 -1.83 -3.39 1.09
C GLN A 53 -0.76 -4.30 0.47
N ASN A 54 -1.17 -5.27 -0.34
CA ASN A 54 -0.24 -6.15 -1.07
C ASN A 54 0.70 -5.35 -1.99
N LEU A 55 0.21 -4.32 -2.68
CA LEU A 55 1.04 -3.46 -3.53
C LEU A 55 2.00 -2.62 -2.70
N ASN A 56 1.53 -1.98 -1.64
CA ASN A 56 2.34 -1.14 -0.76
C ASN A 56 3.48 -1.95 -0.11
N ASP A 57 3.22 -3.19 0.30
CA ASP A 57 4.24 -4.11 0.84
C ASP A 57 5.32 -4.49 -0.18
N ILE A 58 4.96 -4.57 -1.47
CA ILE A 58 5.95 -4.78 -2.53
C ILE A 58 6.74 -3.49 -2.78
N ILE A 59 6.04 -2.37 -2.92
CA ILE A 59 6.62 -1.08 -3.31
C ILE A 59 7.56 -0.54 -2.22
N ILE A 60 7.22 -0.68 -0.93
CA ILE A 60 8.06 -0.22 0.19
C ILE A 60 9.44 -0.91 0.18
N ASN A 61 9.53 -2.12 -0.38
CA ASN A 61 10.79 -2.84 -0.49
C ASN A 61 11.80 -2.20 -1.47
N HIS A 62 11.33 -1.34 -2.39
CA HIS A 62 12.19 -0.58 -3.29
C HIS A 62 12.77 0.69 -2.64
N PHE A 63 12.24 1.15 -1.51
CA PHE A 63 12.78 2.32 -0.83
C PHE A 63 14.09 1.97 -0.10
N LEU A 64 15.09 2.84 -0.29
CA LEU A 64 16.35 2.76 0.41
C LEU A 64 16.16 3.15 1.88
N GLY A 65 16.61 2.31 2.79
CA GLY A 65 16.58 2.58 4.22
C GLY A 65 16.15 1.38 5.05
N GLU A 66 16.26 1.55 6.36
CA GLU A 66 15.80 0.56 7.34
C GLU A 66 14.27 0.55 7.39
N GLU A 67 13.68 -0.64 7.31
CA GLU A 67 12.26 -0.87 7.56
C GLU A 67 11.96 -0.71 9.04
N ARG A 68 10.86 -0.03 9.35
CA ARG A 68 10.29 0.07 10.70
C ARG A 68 8.82 -0.32 10.62
N ASP A 69 8.43 -1.26 11.47
CA ASP A 69 7.03 -1.62 11.69
C ASP A 69 6.43 -0.70 12.75
N LEU A 70 5.31 -0.06 12.43
CA LEU A 70 4.49 0.70 13.37
C LEU A 70 3.22 -0.11 13.63
N LEU A 71 3.11 -0.66 14.83
CA LEU A 71 1.95 -1.43 15.26
C LEU A 71 0.91 -0.49 15.88
N SER A 72 -0.32 -0.59 15.41
CA SER A 72 -1.47 0.07 16.03
C SER A 72 -1.80 -0.55 17.38
N PHE A 73 -2.51 0.24 18.19
CA PHE A 73 -3.06 -0.17 19.47
C PHE A 73 -4.56 0.12 19.41
N ASP A 74 -5.30 -0.86 18.89
CA ASP A 74 -6.73 -0.71 18.59
C ASP A 74 -7.57 -1.15 19.78
N GLU A 75 -8.61 -0.38 20.08
CA GLU A 75 -9.62 -0.70 21.09
C GLU A 75 -11.02 -0.31 20.60
N VAL A 76 -12.05 -0.98 21.12
CA VAL A 76 -13.44 -0.64 20.87
C VAL A 76 -13.98 0.08 22.10
N GLU A 77 -14.43 1.32 21.90
CA GLU A 77 -15.06 2.10 22.95
C GLU A 77 -16.28 1.35 23.51
N GLU A 78 -16.44 1.36 24.83
CA GLU A 78 -17.51 0.67 25.55
C GLU A 78 -17.53 -0.88 25.46
N ASP A 79 -16.44 -1.54 25.04
CA ASP A 79 -16.34 -3.01 25.09
C ASP A 79 -16.09 -3.57 26.51
N THR A 80 -17.01 -3.24 27.43
CA THR A 80 -16.97 -3.66 28.85
C THR A 80 -16.99 -5.17 29.07
N ARG A 81 -17.32 -5.95 28.03
CA ARG A 81 -17.43 -7.41 28.09
C ARG A 81 -16.34 -8.12 27.28
N ASN A 82 -15.36 -7.40 26.72
CA ASN A 82 -14.31 -7.95 25.86
C ASN A 82 -14.90 -8.83 24.73
N LEU A 83 -15.96 -8.36 24.09
CA LEU A 83 -16.63 -9.03 22.99
C LEU A 83 -15.77 -9.07 21.74
N TYR A 84 -14.82 -8.13 21.60
CA TYR A 84 -13.91 -8.07 20.47
C TYR A 84 -12.54 -8.59 20.87
N GLN A 85 -12.13 -9.69 20.24
CA GLN A 85 -10.78 -10.21 20.38
C GLN A 85 -9.79 -9.29 19.67
N GLN A 86 -8.61 -9.14 20.27
CA GLN A 86 -7.57 -8.28 19.72
C GLN A 86 -7.11 -8.76 18.33
N GLU A 87 -7.08 -10.07 18.08
CA GLU A 87 -6.78 -10.66 16.79
C GLU A 87 -7.79 -10.26 15.70
N TYR A 88 -9.05 -10.05 16.08
CA TYR A 88 -10.08 -9.56 15.17
C TYR A 88 -9.86 -8.09 14.81
N LEU A 89 -9.50 -7.26 15.80
CA LEU A 89 -9.16 -5.85 15.59
C LEU A 89 -7.93 -5.70 14.69
N HIS A 90 -6.92 -6.55 14.86
CA HIS A 90 -5.73 -6.53 14.01
C HIS A 90 -6.01 -6.92 12.55
N PHE A 91 -7.11 -7.62 12.28
CA PHE A 91 -7.48 -8.08 10.95
C PHE A 91 -8.33 -7.06 10.17
N ILE A 92 -9.09 -6.22 10.87
CA ILE A 92 -9.95 -5.24 10.19
C ILE A 92 -9.12 -4.15 9.51
N THR A 93 -9.52 -3.77 8.31
CA THR A 93 -8.90 -2.69 7.51
C THR A 93 -9.95 -1.66 7.10
N PRO A 94 -10.48 -0.89 8.09
CA PRO A 94 -11.51 0.10 7.81
C PRO A 94 -10.99 1.15 6.83
N GLY A 95 -11.85 1.58 5.90
CA GLY A 95 -11.49 2.60 4.92
C GLY A 95 -11.08 3.91 5.61
N GLY A 96 -9.95 4.46 5.19
CA GLY A 96 -9.41 5.70 5.75
C GLY A 96 -8.51 5.53 6.99
N PHE A 97 -8.31 4.29 7.47
CA PHE A 97 -7.36 4.00 8.54
C PHE A 97 -6.16 3.20 8.01
N PRO A 98 -4.96 3.38 8.61
CA PRO A 98 -3.84 2.52 8.32
C PRO A 98 -4.10 1.07 8.80
N PRO A 99 -3.44 0.07 8.20
CA PRO A 99 -3.52 -1.32 8.67
C PRO A 99 -2.86 -1.47 10.05
N HIS A 100 -3.16 -2.60 10.72
CA HIS A 100 -2.63 -2.86 12.05
C HIS A 100 -1.10 -2.76 12.14
N ASN A 101 -0.40 -3.32 11.15
CA ASN A 101 1.04 -3.14 10.98
C ASN A 101 1.29 -2.22 9.77
N LEU A 102 1.79 -1.01 10.04
CA LEU A 102 2.21 -0.07 9.02
C LEU A 102 3.73 -0.10 8.86
N LYS A 103 4.19 -0.65 7.74
CA LYS A 103 5.61 -0.67 7.36
C LYS A 103 6.04 0.67 6.78
N VAL A 104 7.07 1.28 7.35
CA VAL A 104 7.61 2.55 6.88
C VAL A 104 9.11 2.45 6.62
N LYS A 105 9.56 3.18 5.60
CA LYS A 105 10.97 3.45 5.32
C LYS A 105 11.15 4.94 5.13
N LYS A 106 12.37 5.43 5.37
CA LYS A 106 12.67 6.85 5.12
C LYS A 106 12.27 7.20 3.69
N GLY A 107 11.68 8.40 3.57
CA GLY A 107 11.09 9.04 2.38
C GLY A 107 10.25 8.20 1.45
N ALA A 108 9.67 7.10 1.94
CA ALA A 108 8.42 6.63 1.38
C ALA A 108 7.31 7.67 1.62
N PRO A 109 6.41 7.90 0.65
CA PRO A 109 5.27 8.79 0.85
C PRO A 109 4.31 8.19 1.87
N LEU A 110 3.71 9.06 2.69
CA LEU A 110 2.68 8.71 3.66
C LEU A 110 1.45 9.60 3.44
N MET A 111 0.28 8.99 3.59
CA MET A 111 -1.01 9.69 3.59
C MET A 111 -1.52 9.79 5.02
N LEU A 112 -1.99 10.98 5.41
CA LEU A 112 -2.53 11.30 6.74
C LEU A 112 -4.06 11.34 6.71
#